data_AF-A0A8H5HCI2-F1
#
_entry.id   AF-A0A8H5HCI2-F1
#
_cell.length_a   1.000
_cell.length_b   1.000
_cell.length_c   1.000
_cell.angle_alpha   90.00
_cell.angle_beta   90.00
_cell.angle_gamma   90.00
#
_symmetry.space_group_name_H-M   'P 1'
#
loop_
_entity.id
_entity.type
_entity.pdbx_description
1 polymer ?
#
loop_
_entity_poly.entity_id
_entity_poly.type
_entity_poly.pdbx_seq_one_letter_code
_entity_poly.pdbx_strand_id
1 'polypeptide(L)'
;MVSMLAGKPDPSFSLVSFSMKVRSPSPQIDNSSTELSSLDGEDISTALWYGPTAGTEELPQWLTGLTYHSHSCLSDEGWRVTVGAGSQDLLYRTFSALVEPEDSILVESPCCSSIIISRDPLTLLSCLLSGVLPVMQALGCKIIEIPLDADGIDPLAIASAFEKRPKDSPT
;
A
#
# COMPACT_ATOMS: atom_id res chain seq x y z
N MET A 1 -31.98 -20.49 -10.61
CA MET A 1 -31.73 -21.10 -9.28
C MET A 1 -31.81 -19.99 -8.26
N VAL A 2 -32.62 -20.11 -7.20
CA VAL A 2 -32.70 -19.09 -6.14
C VAL A 2 -31.67 -19.46 -5.07
N SER A 3 -30.76 -18.54 -4.76
CA SER A 3 -29.75 -18.75 -3.71
C SER A 3 -30.33 -18.42 -2.34
N MET A 4 -30.26 -19.35 -1.40
CA MET A 4 -30.60 -19.14 0.01
C MET A 4 -29.38 -19.29 0.94
N LEU A 5 -28.17 -19.40 0.37
CA LEU A 5 -26.95 -19.71 1.11
C LEU A 5 -26.18 -18.46 1.52
N ALA A 6 -26.19 -17.43 0.67
CA ALA A 6 -25.45 -16.19 0.92
C ALA A 6 -26.36 -15.16 1.60
N GLY A 7 -25.92 -14.58 2.72
CA GLY A 7 -26.59 -13.48 3.41
C GLY A 7 -26.52 -12.14 2.66
N LYS A 8 -26.64 -12.16 1.34
CA LYS A 8 -26.57 -10.99 0.48
C LYS A 8 -27.89 -10.21 0.62
N PRO A 9 -27.87 -8.94 1.08
CA PRO A 9 -29.07 -8.15 1.21
C PRO A 9 -29.69 -7.84 -0.16
N ASP A 10 -30.98 -7.56 -0.16
CA ASP A 10 -31.71 -7.09 -1.34
C ASP A 10 -31.10 -5.77 -1.86
N PRO A 11 -31.03 -5.55 -3.20
CA PRO A 11 -30.46 -4.34 -3.80
C PRO A 11 -31.23 -3.04 -3.55
N SER A 12 -32.25 -3.02 -2.69
CA SER A 12 -33.02 -1.82 -2.32
C SER A 12 -32.21 -0.81 -1.49
N PHE A 13 -31.11 -0.31 -2.04
CA PHE A 13 -30.29 0.73 -1.42
C PHE A 13 -30.95 2.10 -1.56
N SER A 14 -30.75 2.97 -0.57
CA SER A 14 -31.26 4.36 -0.61
C SER A 14 -30.47 5.27 -1.55
N LEU A 15 -29.26 4.88 -1.94
CA LEU A 15 -28.41 5.63 -2.86
C LEU A 15 -28.67 5.17 -4.30
N VAL A 16 -29.20 6.07 -5.13
CA VAL A 16 -29.66 5.77 -6.50
C VAL A 16 -28.64 6.16 -7.56
N SER A 17 -27.88 7.22 -7.32
CA SER A 17 -26.82 7.66 -8.22
C SER A 17 -25.74 8.44 -7.48
N PHE A 18 -24.56 8.49 -8.08
CA PHE A 18 -23.43 9.26 -7.59
C PHE A 18 -22.78 10.01 -8.76
N SER A 19 -22.51 11.31 -8.59
CA SER A 19 -21.77 12.12 -9.55
C SER A 19 -20.70 12.95 -8.85
N MET A 20 -19.56 13.11 -9.51
CA MET A 20 -18.40 13.82 -8.96
C MET A 20 -17.77 14.71 -10.03
N LYS A 21 -17.33 15.90 -9.62
CA LYS A 21 -16.52 16.81 -10.45
C LYS A 21 -15.05 16.60 -10.14
N VAL A 22 -14.26 16.38 -11.18
CA VAL A 22 -12.81 16.26 -11.08
C VAL A 22 -12.17 17.41 -11.84
N ARG A 23 -11.17 18.05 -11.22
CA ARG A 23 -10.42 19.14 -11.85
C ARG A 23 -9.46 18.55 -12.88
N SER A 24 -9.17 19.33 -13.93
CA SER A 24 -8.09 19.01 -14.86
C SER A 24 -6.78 18.65 -14.12
N PRO A 25 -6.03 17.63 -14.60
CA PRO A 25 -4.72 17.26 -14.05
C PRO A 25 -3.70 18.40 -14.08
N SER A 26 -3.90 19.39 -14.95
CA SER A 26 -3.01 20.54 -15.13
C SER A 26 -3.74 21.84 -14.85
N PRO A 27 -4.09 22.14 -13.59
CA PRO A 27 -4.95 23.27 -13.21
C PRO A 27 -4.33 24.64 -13.53
N GLN A 28 -3.02 24.70 -13.75
CA GLN A 28 -2.33 25.93 -14.16
C GLN A 28 -2.53 26.28 -15.65
N ILE A 29 -2.85 25.28 -16.48
CA ILE A 29 -3.05 25.44 -17.93
C ILE A 29 -4.53 25.50 -18.26
N ASP A 30 -5.33 24.68 -17.59
CA ASP A 30 -6.78 24.63 -17.75
C ASP A 30 -7.45 24.44 -16.37
N ASN A 31 -8.23 25.42 -15.94
CA ASN A 31 -8.98 25.37 -14.68
C ASN A 31 -10.40 24.79 -14.87
N SER A 32 -10.64 24.09 -15.98
CA SER A 32 -11.88 23.37 -16.20
C SER A 32 -12.07 22.23 -15.19
N SER A 33 -13.33 21.96 -14.88
CA SER A 33 -13.76 20.79 -14.12
C SER A 33 -14.59 19.91 -15.04
N THR A 34 -14.26 18.63 -15.11
CA THR A 34 -15.04 17.64 -15.84
C THR A 34 -15.98 16.95 -14.85
N GLU A 35 -17.27 16.90 -15.19
CA GLU A 35 -18.19 15.99 -14.49
C GLU A 35 -17.88 14.57 -14.95
N LEU A 36 -17.47 13.70 -14.02
CA LEU A 36 -17.42 12.27 -14.29
C LEU A 36 -18.86 11.78 -14.49
N SER A 37 -19.06 10.93 -15.50
CA SER A 37 -20.34 10.27 -15.79
C SER A 37 -20.98 9.76 -14.49
N SER A 38 -22.28 9.98 -14.33
CA SER A 38 -23.01 9.50 -13.17
C SER A 38 -22.91 7.99 -13.07
N LEU A 39 -22.50 7.46 -11.91
CA LEU A 39 -22.66 6.06 -11.57
C LEU A 39 -24.14 5.85 -11.22
N ASP A 40 -24.85 5.08 -12.02
CA ASP A 40 -26.28 4.78 -11.86
C ASP A 40 -26.60 3.31 -12.19
N GLY A 41 -27.82 2.88 -11.86
CA GLY A 41 -28.32 1.55 -12.20
C GLY A 41 -27.54 0.38 -11.60
N GLU A 42 -26.96 -0.44 -12.46
CA GLU A 42 -26.26 -1.67 -12.06
C GLU A 42 -24.91 -1.38 -11.40
N ASP A 43 -24.20 -0.34 -11.85
CA ASP A 43 -22.86 0.02 -11.37
C ASP A 43 -22.91 0.45 -9.90
N ILE A 44 -23.90 1.28 -9.54
CA ILE A 44 -24.10 1.70 -8.14
C ILE A 44 -24.53 0.53 -7.26
N SER A 45 -25.35 -0.39 -7.79
CA SER A 45 -25.77 -1.59 -7.04
C SER A 45 -24.60 -2.53 -6.77
N THR A 46 -23.69 -2.67 -7.74
CA THR A 46 -22.47 -3.49 -7.63
C THR A 46 -21.49 -2.88 -6.66
N ALA A 47 -21.30 -1.55 -6.70
CA ALA A 47 -20.41 -0.84 -5.80
C ALA A 47 -20.86 -0.87 -4.33
N LEU A 48 -22.18 -0.89 -4.08
CA LEU A 48 -22.75 -0.93 -2.72
C LEU A 48 -22.87 -2.35 -2.16
N TRP A 49 -22.83 -3.37 -3.01
CA TRP A 49 -22.85 -4.76 -2.58
C TRP A 49 -21.50 -5.23 -2.05
N TYR A 50 -21.54 -6.32 -1.27
CA TYR A 50 -20.33 -7.05 -0.91
C TYR A 50 -19.56 -7.45 -2.17
N GLY A 51 -18.34 -6.94 -2.27
CA GLY A 51 -17.41 -7.25 -3.34
C GLY A 51 -16.44 -8.37 -2.99
N PRO A 52 -15.69 -8.88 -3.98
CA PRO A 52 -14.57 -9.77 -3.73
C PRO A 52 -13.48 -9.06 -2.90
N THR A 53 -12.75 -9.83 -2.08
CA THR A 53 -11.68 -9.29 -1.23
C THR A 53 -10.58 -8.58 -2.02
N ALA A 54 -10.35 -8.99 -3.28
CA ALA A 54 -9.37 -8.36 -4.16
C ALA A 54 -9.83 -7.01 -4.76
N GLY A 55 -11.08 -6.61 -4.53
CA GLY A 55 -11.72 -5.46 -5.17
C GLY A 55 -12.41 -5.82 -6.49
N THR A 56 -13.32 -4.95 -6.93
CA THR A 56 -14.06 -5.10 -8.20
C THR A 56 -13.09 -5.22 -9.38
N GLU A 57 -13.25 -6.22 -10.25
CA GLU A 57 -12.26 -6.67 -11.23
C GLU A 57 -11.63 -5.55 -12.09
N GLU A 58 -12.39 -4.51 -12.41
CA GLU A 58 -11.97 -3.36 -13.21
C GLU A 58 -10.78 -2.60 -12.58
N LEU A 59 -10.78 -2.42 -11.26
CA LEU A 59 -9.75 -1.65 -10.57
C LEU A 59 -8.41 -2.41 -10.53
N PRO A 60 -8.34 -3.69 -10.11
CA PRO A 60 -7.12 -4.48 -10.20
C PRO A 60 -6.60 -4.62 -11.64
N GLN A 61 -7.47 -4.74 -12.64
CA GLN A 61 -7.06 -4.78 -14.04
C GLN A 61 -6.38 -3.48 -14.47
N TRP A 62 -6.99 -2.34 -14.14
CA TRP A 62 -6.41 -1.03 -14.41
C TRP A 62 -5.07 -0.84 -13.69
N LEU A 63 -4.99 -1.20 -12.41
CA LEU A 63 -3.75 -1.13 -11.62
C LEU A 63 -2.66 -2.04 -12.19
N THR A 64 -3.01 -3.24 -12.67
CA THR A 64 -2.06 -4.16 -13.32
C THR A 64 -1.49 -3.52 -14.58
N GLY A 65 -2.33 -2.87 -15.39
CA GLY A 65 -1.88 -2.11 -16.57
C GLY A 65 -0.97 -0.93 -16.21
N LEU A 66 -1.28 -0.23 -15.11
CA LEU A 66 -0.42 0.85 -14.60
C LEU A 66 0.94 0.32 -14.15
N THR A 67 0.97 -0.78 -13.39
CA THR A 67 2.22 -1.43 -12.96
C THR A 67 3.06 -1.88 -14.15
N TYR A 68 2.43 -2.46 -15.19
CA TYR A 68 3.11 -2.80 -16.43
C TYR A 68 3.71 -1.55 -17.10
N HIS A 69 2.94 -0.46 -17.20
CA HIS A 69 3.40 0.77 -17.83
C HIS A 69 4.58 1.43 -17.08
N SER A 70 4.55 1.43 -15.75
CA SER A 70 5.56 2.10 -14.93
C SER A 70 6.80 1.25 -14.64
N HIS A 71 6.65 -0.06 -14.55
CA HIS A 71 7.71 -0.97 -14.10
C HIS A 71 8.10 -2.05 -15.13
N SER A 72 7.42 -2.12 -16.28
CA SER A 72 7.65 -3.13 -17.34
C SER A 72 7.49 -4.58 -16.89
N CYS A 73 6.77 -4.86 -15.81
CA CYS A 73 6.54 -6.21 -15.29
C CYS A 73 5.59 -6.99 -16.21
N LEU A 74 6.06 -8.02 -16.93
CA LEU A 74 5.23 -8.79 -17.85
C LEU A 74 4.22 -9.66 -17.07
N SER A 75 3.02 -9.85 -17.63
CA SER A 75 1.92 -10.55 -16.93
C SER A 75 2.16 -12.05 -16.70
N ASP A 76 3.16 -12.65 -17.35
CA ASP A 76 3.54 -14.06 -17.25
C ASP A 76 4.63 -14.35 -16.21
N GLU A 77 5.13 -13.33 -15.50
CA GLU A 77 6.19 -13.46 -14.49
C GLU A 77 5.68 -13.95 -13.11
N GLY A 78 4.38 -14.26 -12.98
CA GLY A 78 3.81 -14.86 -11.77
C GLY A 78 3.52 -13.90 -10.61
N TRP A 79 3.59 -12.59 -10.82
CA TRP A 79 3.15 -11.59 -9.86
C TRP A 79 1.66 -11.26 -10.03
N ARG A 80 1.07 -10.59 -9.02
CA ARG A 80 -0.31 -10.10 -9.07
C ARG A 80 -0.46 -8.81 -8.27
N VAL A 81 -1.41 -7.97 -8.65
CA VAL A 81 -1.81 -6.80 -7.85
C VAL A 81 -2.82 -7.20 -6.78
N THR A 82 -2.69 -6.64 -5.59
CA THR A 82 -3.71 -6.73 -4.53
C THR A 82 -4.08 -5.32 -4.08
N VAL A 83 -5.39 -5.06 -3.95
CA VAL A 83 -5.93 -3.80 -3.44
C VAL A 83 -6.13 -3.92 -1.93
N GLY A 84 -5.74 -2.90 -1.18
CA GLY A 84 -5.93 -2.82 0.27
C GLY A 84 -6.40 -1.44 0.72
N ALA A 85 -6.63 -1.28 2.01
CA ALA A 85 -7.18 -0.06 2.59
C ALA A 85 -6.14 1.07 2.78
N GLY A 86 -5.17 1.15 1.87
CA GLY A 86 -4.02 2.06 1.94
C GLY A 86 -2.69 1.34 2.21
N SER A 87 -1.60 2.10 2.13
CA SER A 87 -0.24 1.57 2.25
C SER A 87 0.03 0.91 3.60
N GLN A 88 -0.48 1.47 4.70
CA GLN A 88 -0.26 0.92 6.04
C GLN A 88 -0.91 -0.45 6.24
N ASP A 89 -2.15 -0.65 5.74
CA ASP A 89 -2.83 -1.94 5.77
C ASP A 89 -2.08 -2.99 4.92
N LEU A 90 -1.64 -2.60 3.72
CA LEU A 90 -0.88 -3.49 2.84
C LEU A 90 0.50 -3.85 3.42
N LEU A 91 1.20 -2.90 4.03
CA LEU A 91 2.45 -3.15 4.73
C LEU A 91 2.23 -4.12 5.89
N TYR A 92 1.24 -3.87 6.75
CA TYR A 92 0.89 -4.76 7.86
C TYR A 92 0.62 -6.20 7.39
N ARG A 93 -0.22 -6.38 6.36
CA ARG A 93 -0.54 -7.71 5.80
C ARG A 93 0.68 -8.38 5.19
N THR A 94 1.53 -7.61 4.51
CA THR A 94 2.76 -8.13 3.89
C THR A 94 3.72 -8.64 4.94
N PHE A 95 3.99 -7.84 5.98
CA PHE A 95 4.87 -8.26 7.06
C PHE A 95 4.28 -9.43 7.86
N SER A 96 3.00 -9.38 8.21
CA SER A 96 2.34 -10.49 8.91
C SER A 96 2.37 -11.81 8.11
N ALA A 97 2.58 -11.77 6.79
CA ALA A 97 2.71 -12.94 5.94
C ALA A 97 4.15 -13.39 5.70
N LEU A 98 5.14 -12.54 6.01
CA LEU A 98 6.56 -12.77 5.70
C LEU A 98 7.45 -12.97 6.94
N VAL A 99 7.07 -12.40 8.09
CA VAL A 99 7.89 -12.42 9.30
C VAL A 99 7.16 -13.05 10.47
N GLU A 100 7.91 -13.79 11.28
CA GLU A 100 7.51 -14.33 12.56
C GLU A 100 8.07 -13.49 13.71
N PRO A 101 7.54 -13.62 14.94
CA PRO A 101 8.13 -12.99 16.11
C PRO A 101 9.59 -13.42 16.30
N GLU A 102 10.44 -12.49 16.73
CA GLU A 102 11.90 -12.62 16.89
C GLU A 102 12.74 -12.58 15.60
N ASP A 103 12.12 -12.56 14.42
CA ASP A 103 12.83 -12.39 13.14
C ASP A 103 13.50 -11.02 13.07
N SER A 104 14.63 -10.98 12.36
CA SER A 104 15.43 -9.75 12.22
C SER A 104 15.11 -9.07 10.89
N ILE A 105 14.76 -7.79 10.96
CA ILE A 105 14.44 -6.97 9.79
C ILE A 105 15.46 -5.85 9.65
N LEU A 106 15.79 -5.52 8.41
CA LEU A 106 16.63 -4.37 8.09
C LEU A 106 15.74 -3.16 7.83
N VAL A 107 16.01 -2.05 8.51
CA VAL A 107 15.29 -0.79 8.34
C VAL A 107 16.30 0.32 8.13
N GLU A 108 16.07 1.20 7.15
CA GLU A 108 16.92 2.36 6.91
C GLU A 108 16.95 3.32 8.11
N SER A 109 18.06 4.01 8.35
CA SER A 109 18.22 4.96 9.45
C SER A 109 18.83 6.28 8.96
N PRO A 110 18.20 7.44 9.24
CA PRO A 110 17.01 7.60 10.09
C PRO A 110 15.69 7.16 9.41
N CYS A 111 14.99 6.21 10.04
CA CYS A 111 13.60 5.89 9.77
C CYS A 111 12.75 6.83 10.62
N CYS A 112 11.99 7.76 10.05
CA CYS A 112 11.29 8.77 10.86
C CYS A 112 10.15 8.18 11.72
N SER A 113 10.48 7.57 12.86
CA SER A 113 9.55 7.19 13.94
C SER A 113 9.49 8.24 15.05
N SER A 114 9.97 9.45 14.80
CA SER A 114 9.71 10.53 15.73
C SER A 114 9.51 11.86 15.02
N ILE A 115 8.34 12.45 15.25
CA ILE A 115 8.29 13.87 15.63
C ILE A 115 9.19 13.99 16.87
N ILE A 116 10.50 14.05 16.67
CA ILE A 116 11.38 14.81 17.54
C ILE A 116 11.49 16.15 16.82
N ILE A 117 11.31 17.18 17.62
CA ILE A 117 11.39 18.60 17.32
C ILE A 117 12.84 18.92 16.87
N SER A 118 13.22 18.42 15.69
CA SER A 118 14.44 18.75 14.99
C SER A 118 14.09 19.92 14.08
N ARG A 119 14.71 21.08 14.33
CA ARG A 119 14.59 22.29 13.52
C ARG A 119 15.35 22.21 12.19
N ASP A 120 15.67 21.00 11.73
CA ASP A 120 16.43 20.81 10.50
C ASP A 120 15.49 20.54 9.31
N PRO A 121 15.39 21.46 8.32
CA PRO A 121 14.44 21.34 7.20
C PRO A 121 14.72 20.18 6.24
N LEU A 122 15.87 19.49 6.36
CA LEU A 122 16.24 18.36 5.52
C LEU A 122 15.66 17.00 5.97
N THR A 123 15.09 16.90 7.18
CA THR A 123 14.54 15.63 7.71
C THR A 123 13.07 15.37 7.32
N LEU A 124 12.41 16.32 6.66
CA LEU A 124 10.98 16.24 6.34
C LEU A 124 10.62 15.34 5.14
N LEU A 125 11.61 14.82 4.39
CA LEU A 125 11.35 14.05 3.17
C LEU A 125 11.22 12.52 3.41
N SER A 126 11.53 12.00 4.60
CA SER A 126 11.44 10.56 4.95
C SER A 126 10.12 10.20 5.66
N CYS A 127 8.99 10.74 5.19
CA CYS A 127 7.68 10.56 5.83
C CYS A 127 6.98 9.21 5.53
N LEU A 128 7.54 8.37 4.66
CA LEU A 128 6.85 7.16 4.18
C LEU A 128 6.95 5.95 5.12
N LEU A 129 7.84 5.96 6.12
CA LEU A 129 8.07 4.82 7.02
C LEU A 129 7.50 4.98 8.44
N SER A 130 6.82 6.09 8.73
CA SER A 130 6.23 6.37 10.06
C SER A 130 5.25 5.27 10.55
N GLY A 131 4.67 4.50 9.62
CA GLY A 131 3.80 3.37 9.94
C GLY A 131 4.48 2.00 10.06
N VAL A 132 5.75 1.85 9.66
CA VAL A 132 6.41 0.53 9.61
C VAL A 132 6.91 0.12 11.00
N LEU A 133 7.60 1.00 11.71
CA LEU A 133 8.18 0.67 13.03
C LEU A 133 7.14 0.20 14.06
N PRO A 134 5.96 0.84 14.19
CA PRO A 134 4.90 0.32 15.07
C PRO A 134 4.42 -1.08 14.68
N VAL A 135 4.34 -1.39 13.37
CA VAL A 135 3.97 -2.73 12.89
C VAL A 135 5.03 -3.74 13.27
N MET A 136 6.31 -3.42 13.10
CA MET A 136 7.43 -4.32 13.41
C MET A 136 7.52 -4.61 14.91
N GLN A 137 7.30 -3.59 15.73
CA GLN A 137 7.23 -3.73 17.18
C GLN A 137 6.03 -4.59 17.60
N ALA A 138 4.87 -4.41 16.96
CA ALA A 138 3.68 -5.21 17.23
C ALA A 138 3.85 -6.69 16.85
N LEU A 139 4.62 -6.97 15.80
CA LEU A 139 4.96 -8.33 15.37
C LEU A 139 6.12 -8.95 16.19
N GLY A 140 6.76 -8.19 17.08
CA GLY A 140 7.86 -8.69 17.91
C GLY A 140 9.18 -8.89 17.14
N CYS A 141 9.39 -8.16 16.04
CA CYS A 141 10.60 -8.28 15.23
C CYS A 141 11.79 -7.52 15.86
N LYS A 142 13.00 -8.02 15.61
CA LYS A 142 14.26 -7.34 15.94
C LYS A 142 14.64 -6.39 14.83
N ILE A 143 14.74 -5.11 15.16
CA ILE A 143 14.98 -4.05 14.20
C ILE A 143 16.49 -3.79 14.12
N ILE A 144 17.07 -3.98 12.93
CA ILE A 144 18.47 -3.66 12.63
C ILE A 144 18.48 -2.42 11.74
N GLU A 145 19.00 -1.33 12.28
CA GLU A 145 19.10 -0.05 11.57
C GLU A 145 20.31 -0.02 10.63
N ILE A 146 20.08 0.36 9.37
CA ILE A 146 21.11 0.52 8.34
C ILE A 146 21.25 2.00 7.99
N PRO A 147 22.44 2.60 8.11
CA PRO A 147 22.64 4.02 7.83
C PRO A 147 22.39 4.35 6.35
N LEU A 148 21.93 5.59 6.14
CA LEU A 148 21.75 6.20 4.82
C LEU A 148 22.93 7.13 4.47
N ASP A 149 23.25 7.21 3.17
CA ASP A 149 24.12 8.21 2.56
C ASP A 149 23.33 9.14 1.61
N ALA A 150 24.02 9.91 0.77
CA ALA A 150 23.38 10.85 -0.16
C ALA A 150 22.60 10.16 -1.30
N ASP A 151 22.92 8.90 -1.60
CA ASP A 151 22.32 8.10 -2.67
C ASP A 151 21.29 7.08 -2.13
N GLY A 152 21.13 6.99 -0.80
CA GLY A 152 20.13 6.15 -0.14
C GLY A 152 20.78 5.18 0.84
N ILE A 153 20.40 3.90 0.79
CA ILE A 153 20.93 2.88 1.71
C ILE A 153 22.36 2.52 1.32
N ASP A 154 23.31 2.63 2.27
CA ASP A 154 24.70 2.24 2.07
C ASP A 154 24.82 0.71 1.87
N PRO A 155 25.21 0.23 0.67
CA PRO A 155 25.34 -1.21 0.41
C PRO A 155 26.41 -1.90 1.26
N LEU A 156 27.47 -1.17 1.66
CA LEU A 156 28.53 -1.72 2.51
C LEU A 156 28.04 -1.94 3.95
N ALA A 157 27.16 -1.06 4.42
CA ALA A 157 26.51 -1.23 5.71
C ALA A 157 25.58 -2.45 5.73
N ILE A 158 24.83 -2.70 4.64
CA ILE A 158 24.04 -3.93 4.47
C ILE A 158 24.94 -5.18 4.54
N ALA A 159 26.02 -5.22 3.75
CA ALA A 159 26.93 -6.36 3.73
C ALA A 159 27.54 -6.62 5.12
N SER A 160 27.98 -5.56 5.78
CA SER A 160 28.50 -5.62 7.15
C SER A 160 27.47 -6.14 8.16
N ALA A 161 26.18 -5.81 8.00
CA ALA A 161 25.12 -6.29 8.87
C ALA A 161 24.89 -7.80 8.71
N PHE A 162 24.96 -8.32 7.48
CA PHE A 162 24.87 -9.76 7.23
C PHE A 162 26.09 -10.53 7.74
N GLU A 163 27.31 -9.99 7.60
CA GLU A 163 28.54 -10.65 8.08
C GLU A 163 28.61 -10.75 9.60
N LYS A 164 28.09 -9.75 10.31
CA LYS A 164 28.08 -9.70 11.79
C LYS A 164 26.95 -10.54 12.40
N ARG A 165 26.07 -11.12 11.60
CA ARG A 165 24.92 -11.90 12.08
C ARG A 165 25.39 -13.16 12.82
N PRO A 166 24.94 -13.40 14.07
CA PRO A 166 25.28 -14.64 14.77
C PRO A 166 24.63 -15.85 14.09
N LYS A 167 25.41 -16.93 13.94
CA LYS A 167 25.03 -18.16 13.21
C LYS A 167 23.78 -18.85 13.75
N ASP A 168 23.42 -18.59 15.00
CA ASP A 168 22.30 -19.23 15.69
C ASP A 168 21.02 -18.38 15.73
N SER A 169 20.97 -17.28 14.97
CA SER A 169 19.74 -16.47 14.87
C SER A 169 18.70 -17.14 13.97
N PRO A 170 17.41 -17.20 14.37
CA PRO A 170 16.32 -17.62 13.49
C PRO A 170 16.26 -16.71 12.25
N THR A 171 15.81 -17.26 11.12
CA THR A 171 15.84 -16.66 9.77
C THR A 171 15.15 -15.33 9.69
#